data_AF-A0A1X0AH38-F1
#
_entry.id   AF-A0A1X0AH38-F1
#
_cell.length_a   1.000
_cell.length_b   1.000
_cell.length_c   1.000
_cell.angle_alpha   90.00
_cell.angle_beta   90.00
_cell.angle_gamma   90.00
#
_symmetry.space_group_name_H-M   'P 1'
#
loop_
_entity.id
_entity.type
_entity.pdbx_description
1 polymer ?
#
loop_
_entity_poly.entity_id
_entity_poly.type
_entity_poly.pdbx_seq_one_letter_code
_entity_poly.pdbx_strand_id
1 'polypeptide(L)'
;MGVWNSQNPNQVVSMGTIEADLGVANRWLLVMSGIVLLEWRYDSDVVLRGEERVLLGVHARDLEQWSAYVGLASIQNSESGFLFATDWARVELDPNTGELVLIVNTALMGEWSALHRFSYQVVATVVRVGTAITGTITWPTELFRPESDDPAIAQSVLTVVANRYENVPASGGNFGYENLTPLVPGAIEHLTVSADECQASYRIPNPPMATDLRVTLNIAQAFSAQDPGASVGWGQTKGPYDFTLTPQHPTEEIDFQIRTSVVK
;
A
#
# COMPACT_ATOMS: atom_id res chain seq x y z
N MET A 1 23.41 6.55 11.21
CA MET A 1 22.23 5.80 11.67
C MET A 1 20.98 6.61 11.39
N GLY A 2 20.32 6.25 10.31
CA GLY A 2 19.07 6.85 9.86
C GLY A 2 18.16 5.85 9.17
N VAL A 3 16.98 6.32 8.80
CA VAL A 3 16.02 5.59 8.00
C VAL A 3 15.73 6.42 6.74
N TRP A 4 15.89 5.81 5.57
CA TRP A 4 15.64 6.41 4.27
C TRP A 4 14.46 5.74 3.59
N ASN A 5 13.56 6.54 3.05
CA ASN A 5 12.44 6.04 2.26
C ASN A 5 12.79 6.13 0.77
N SER A 6 12.81 5.00 0.07
CA SER A 6 13.10 4.92 -1.37
C SER A 6 12.11 5.71 -2.24
N GLN A 7 10.89 5.96 -1.75
CA GLN A 7 9.87 6.75 -2.43
C GLN A 7 10.04 8.26 -2.23
N ASN A 8 10.94 8.68 -1.34
CA ASN A 8 11.24 10.09 -1.12
C ASN A 8 12.47 10.51 -1.96
N PRO A 9 12.31 11.32 -3.02
CA PRO A 9 13.41 11.72 -3.89
C PRO A 9 14.46 12.60 -3.21
N ASN A 10 14.13 13.21 -2.06
CA ASN A 10 15.09 13.96 -1.25
C ASN A 10 15.95 13.06 -0.34
N GLN A 11 15.66 11.77 -0.28
CA GLN A 11 16.37 10.77 0.52
C GLN A 11 17.03 9.71 -0.35
N VAL A 12 16.37 9.27 -1.42
CA VAL A 12 16.89 8.30 -2.38
C VAL A 12 16.63 8.80 -3.79
N VAL A 13 17.70 9.02 -4.55
CA VAL A 13 17.62 9.43 -5.95
C VAL A 13 17.75 8.23 -6.89
N SER A 14 17.22 8.38 -8.10
CA SER A 14 17.28 7.35 -9.15
C SER A 14 16.74 5.99 -8.71
N MET A 15 15.68 6.00 -7.87
CA MET A 15 14.97 4.79 -7.49
C MET A 15 14.37 4.14 -8.75
N GLY A 16 14.67 2.86 -8.94
CA GLY A 16 14.15 2.06 -10.04
C GLY A 16 13.80 0.67 -9.55
N THR A 17 12.68 0.14 -10.03
CA THR A 17 12.21 -1.21 -9.70
C THR A 17 11.78 -1.93 -10.96
N ILE A 18 12.24 -3.17 -11.12
CA ILE A 18 11.77 -4.11 -12.12
C ILE A 18 11.13 -5.28 -11.37
N GLU A 19 9.94 -5.66 -11.79
CA GLU A 19 9.19 -6.77 -11.19
C GLU A 19 8.88 -7.82 -12.26
N ALA A 20 8.98 -9.09 -11.89
CA ALA A 20 8.57 -10.20 -12.73
C ALA A 20 7.80 -11.23 -11.91
N ASP A 21 6.58 -11.55 -12.34
CA ASP A 21 5.81 -12.68 -11.79
C ASP A 21 6.47 -14.00 -12.21
N LEU A 22 6.75 -14.85 -11.23
CA LEU A 22 7.36 -16.17 -11.47
C LEU A 22 6.32 -17.24 -11.81
N GLY A 23 5.03 -16.89 -11.85
CA GLY A 23 3.93 -17.75 -12.30
C GLY A 23 3.57 -18.87 -11.32
N VAL A 24 4.11 -18.84 -10.10
CA VAL A 24 3.88 -19.88 -9.09
C VAL A 24 3.71 -19.27 -7.71
N ALA A 25 2.59 -19.61 -7.05
CA ALA A 25 2.31 -19.29 -5.64
C ALA A 25 2.54 -17.82 -5.25
N ASN A 26 2.16 -16.87 -6.12
CA ASN A 26 2.35 -15.43 -5.93
C ASN A 26 3.82 -15.04 -5.64
N ARG A 27 4.78 -15.75 -6.26
CA ARG A 27 6.19 -15.39 -6.19
C ARG A 27 6.55 -14.36 -7.22
N TRP A 28 7.34 -13.38 -6.79
CA TRP A 28 7.80 -12.29 -7.62
C TRP A 28 9.32 -12.16 -7.49
N LEU A 29 9.99 -12.03 -8.63
CA LEU A 29 11.37 -11.57 -8.69
C LEU A 29 11.38 -10.05 -8.78
N LEU A 30 12.14 -9.42 -7.90
CA LEU A 30 12.26 -7.98 -7.80
C LEU A 30 13.73 -7.60 -7.99
N VAL A 31 13.97 -6.59 -8.82
CA VAL A 31 15.26 -5.93 -8.95
C VAL A 31 15.06 -4.46 -8.65
N MET A 32 15.62 -4.00 -7.55
CA MET A 32 15.50 -2.62 -7.07
C MET A 32 16.87 -1.97 -7.04
N SER A 33 16.95 -0.68 -7.36
CA SER A 33 18.19 0.09 -7.28
C SER A 33 17.91 1.52 -6.86
N GLY A 34 18.89 2.16 -6.24
CA GLY A 34 18.80 3.58 -5.90
C GLY A 34 20.10 4.11 -5.34
N ILE A 35 20.15 5.43 -5.11
CA ILE A 35 21.28 6.12 -4.50
C ILE A 35 20.78 6.87 -3.27
N VAL A 36 21.23 6.45 -2.09
CA VAL A 36 20.87 7.07 -0.83
C VAL A 36 21.67 8.36 -0.62
N LEU A 37 20.99 9.42 -0.22
CA LEU A 37 21.57 10.69 0.19
C LEU A 37 21.78 10.67 1.70
N LEU A 38 23.01 10.33 2.10
CA LEU A 38 23.39 10.11 3.50
C LEU A 38 23.88 11.40 4.19
N GLU A 39 24.72 12.19 3.51
CA GLU A 39 25.37 13.39 4.06
C GLU A 39 26.01 13.18 5.44
N TRP A 40 26.70 12.05 5.64
CA TRP A 40 27.37 11.75 6.89
C TRP A 40 28.74 12.41 6.95
N ARG A 41 28.96 13.28 7.94
CA ARG A 41 30.22 14.01 8.13
C ARG A 41 30.83 13.64 9.46
N TYR A 42 32.14 13.46 9.46
CA TYR A 42 32.88 13.06 10.64
C TYR A 42 34.31 13.61 10.59
N ASP A 43 34.82 14.01 11.74
CA ASP A 43 36.12 14.66 11.87
C ASP A 43 36.85 14.06 13.07
N SER A 44 37.43 12.88 12.86
CA SER A 44 38.18 12.15 13.89
C SER A 44 38.91 10.93 13.29
N ASP A 45 40.03 10.57 13.92
CA ASP A 45 40.81 9.36 13.65
C ASP A 45 40.19 8.07 14.21
N VAL A 46 39.03 8.15 14.87
CA VAL A 46 38.31 6.97 15.36
C VAL A 46 37.38 6.45 14.27
N VAL A 47 37.28 5.13 14.09
CA VAL A 47 36.30 4.57 13.14
C VAL A 47 34.89 4.75 13.70
N LEU A 48 34.08 5.59 13.07
CA LEU A 48 32.66 5.68 13.32
C LEU A 48 31.93 4.62 12.49
N ARG A 49 31.02 3.88 13.13
CA ARG A 49 30.17 2.87 12.47
C ARG A 49 28.69 3.29 12.51
N GLY A 50 27.98 2.98 11.44
CA GLY A 50 26.58 3.31 11.25
C GLY A 50 25.83 2.10 10.71
N GLU A 51 24.58 1.95 11.15
CA GLU A 51 23.62 1.05 10.51
C GLU A 51 22.57 1.91 9.82
N GLU A 52 22.49 1.77 8.51
CA GLU A 52 21.62 2.57 7.67
C GLU A 52 20.49 1.71 7.11
N ARG A 53 19.24 2.15 7.28
CA ARG A 53 18.04 1.39 6.90
C ARG A 53 17.32 2.06 5.74
N VAL A 54 17.15 1.36 4.62
CA VAL A 54 16.45 1.86 3.44
C VAL A 54 15.15 1.09 3.26
N LEU A 55 14.01 1.78 3.44
CA LEU A 55 12.67 1.27 3.18
C LEU A 55 12.45 1.20 1.67
N LEU A 56 12.28 -0.01 1.12
CA LEU A 56 12.25 -0.23 -0.33
C LEU A 56 10.86 -0.05 -0.95
N GLY A 57 9.83 0.23 -0.16
CA GLY A 57 8.47 0.50 -0.64
C GLY A 57 7.72 -0.74 -1.14
N VAL A 58 8.32 -1.93 -1.04
CA VAL A 58 7.72 -3.19 -1.47
C VAL A 58 7.27 -3.96 -0.25
N HIS A 59 6.03 -4.43 -0.26
CA HIS A 59 5.47 -5.26 0.81
C HIS A 59 5.32 -6.71 0.36
N ALA A 60 5.72 -7.66 1.21
CA ALA A 60 5.64 -9.07 0.96
C ALA A 60 5.33 -9.87 2.24
N ARG A 61 4.83 -11.09 2.05
CA ARG A 61 4.61 -12.06 3.13
C ARG A 61 5.92 -12.66 3.58
N ASP A 62 6.74 -13.01 2.60
CA ASP A 62 7.95 -13.81 2.80
C ASP A 62 9.04 -13.37 1.84
N LEU A 63 10.29 -13.48 2.30
CA LEU A 63 11.50 -13.15 1.56
C LEU A 63 12.29 -14.45 1.43
N GLU A 64 12.12 -15.14 0.31
CA GLU A 64 12.68 -16.47 0.11
C GLU A 64 14.17 -16.43 -0.21
N GLN A 65 14.56 -15.50 -1.08
CA GLN A 65 15.94 -15.33 -1.52
C GLN A 65 16.24 -13.86 -1.74
N TRP A 66 17.47 -13.45 -1.47
CA TRP A 66 17.90 -12.10 -1.78
C TRP A 66 19.41 -12.04 -2.01
N SER A 67 19.83 -11.01 -2.73
CA SER A 67 21.20 -10.54 -2.82
C SER A 67 21.17 -9.01 -2.84
N ALA A 68 22.15 -8.40 -2.19
CA ALA A 68 22.31 -6.96 -2.18
C ALA A 68 23.75 -6.61 -2.53
N TYR A 69 23.91 -5.63 -3.41
CA TYR A 69 25.17 -4.98 -3.69
C TYR A 69 25.06 -3.53 -3.26
N VAL A 70 26.06 -3.05 -2.52
CA VAL A 70 26.15 -1.65 -2.09
C VAL A 70 27.51 -1.12 -2.52
N GLY A 71 27.50 0.04 -3.16
CA GLY A 71 28.70 0.74 -3.59
C GLY A 71 28.79 2.13 -3.01
N LEU A 72 29.99 2.57 -2.66
CA LEU A 72 30.24 3.98 -2.36
C LEU A 72 30.03 4.79 -3.64
N ALA A 73 29.19 5.82 -3.57
CA ALA A 73 28.83 6.64 -4.74
C ALA A 73 29.43 8.04 -4.69
N SER A 74 29.63 8.61 -3.49
CA SER A 74 30.28 9.90 -3.32
C SER A 74 30.92 10.01 -1.93
N ILE A 75 32.24 10.21 -1.91
CA ILE A 75 33.05 10.42 -0.71
C ILE A 75 33.84 11.73 -0.86
N GLN A 76 34.07 12.41 0.25
CA GLN A 76 34.93 13.58 0.32
C GLN A 76 35.86 13.45 1.52
N ASN A 77 37.14 13.75 1.32
CA ASN A 77 38.14 13.77 2.37
C ASN A 77 39.22 14.80 1.99
N SER A 78 39.80 15.47 2.99
CA SER A 78 40.82 16.52 2.80
C SER A 78 42.24 16.08 3.17
N GLU A 79 42.44 14.82 3.52
CA GLU A 79 43.56 14.34 4.32
C GLU A 79 44.14 13.02 3.76
N SER A 80 45.22 12.52 4.35
CA SER A 80 45.90 11.30 3.86
C SER A 80 45.49 10.01 4.57
N GLY A 81 44.93 10.12 5.79
CA GLY A 81 44.40 9.00 6.57
C GLY A 81 42.88 9.00 6.55
N PHE A 82 42.27 8.06 5.82
CA PHE A 82 40.81 7.94 5.78
C PHE A 82 40.35 6.48 5.61
N LEU A 83 39.11 6.23 6.01
CA LEU A 83 38.39 4.99 5.76
C LEU A 83 36.95 5.29 5.37
N PHE A 84 36.53 4.69 4.26
CA PHE A 84 35.14 4.59 3.87
C PHE A 84 34.85 3.13 3.55
N ALA A 85 33.85 2.54 4.21
CA ALA A 85 33.46 1.17 3.92
C ALA A 85 31.96 0.96 4.02
N THR A 86 31.47 0.04 3.21
CA THR A 86 30.18 -0.63 3.36
C THR A 86 30.50 -2.08 3.71
N ASP A 87 30.47 -2.41 4.99
CA ASP A 87 31.02 -3.67 5.52
C ASP A 87 30.15 -4.86 5.12
N TRP A 88 28.85 -4.77 5.41
CA TRP A 88 27.87 -5.75 4.96
C TRP A 88 26.55 -5.07 4.62
N ALA A 89 25.77 -5.74 3.79
CA ALA A 89 24.41 -5.38 3.47
C ALA A 89 23.51 -6.61 3.59
N ARG A 90 22.30 -6.43 4.10
CA ARG A 90 21.29 -7.48 4.13
C ARG A 90 19.91 -6.93 3.83
N VAL A 91 19.05 -7.80 3.33
CA VAL A 91 17.64 -7.46 3.07
C VAL A 91 16.80 -8.27 4.03
N GLU A 92 15.88 -7.59 4.70
CA GLU A 92 14.95 -8.20 5.65
C GLU A 92 13.54 -7.71 5.36
N LEU A 93 12.53 -8.47 5.81
CA LEU A 93 11.16 -7.97 5.91
C LEU A 93 10.97 -7.34 7.28
N ASP A 94 10.40 -6.14 7.31
CA ASP A 94 9.91 -5.56 8.54
C ASP A 94 8.79 -6.46 9.10
N PRO A 95 8.91 -6.96 10.34
CA PRO A 95 7.95 -7.92 10.88
C PRO A 95 6.55 -7.33 11.11
N ASN A 96 6.43 -6.00 11.23
CA ASN A 96 5.17 -5.32 11.52
C ASN A 96 4.46 -4.90 10.24
N THR A 97 5.21 -4.39 9.25
CA THR A 97 4.61 -3.88 8.00
C THR A 97 4.68 -4.89 6.87
N GLY A 98 5.64 -5.82 6.89
CA GLY A 98 5.97 -6.68 5.76
C GLY A 98 6.72 -5.94 4.66
N GLU A 99 7.22 -4.73 4.92
CA GLU A 99 8.01 -3.97 3.95
C GLU A 99 9.43 -4.52 3.84
N LEU A 100 9.99 -4.60 2.63
CA LEU A 100 11.40 -4.93 2.44
C LEU A 100 12.27 -3.75 2.89
N VAL A 101 13.26 -4.05 3.73
CA VAL A 101 14.24 -3.10 4.26
C VAL A 101 15.64 -3.57 3.91
N LEU A 102 16.39 -2.72 3.21
CA LEU A 102 17.83 -2.89 3.02
C LEU A 102 18.54 -2.29 4.24
N ILE A 103 19.34 -3.10 4.92
CA ILE A 103 20.16 -2.68 6.06
C ILE A 103 21.62 -2.70 5.61
N VAL A 104 22.31 -1.58 5.74
CA VAL A 104 23.71 -1.40 5.33
C VAL A 104 24.54 -0.98 6.53
N ASN A 105 25.61 -1.71 6.80
CA ASN A 105 26.61 -1.26 7.78
C ASN A 105 27.65 -0.40 7.08
N THR A 106 27.82 0.82 7.56
CA THR A 106 28.75 1.81 7.03
C THR A 106 29.83 2.13 8.06
N ALA A 107 31.03 2.43 7.58
CA ALA A 107 32.12 2.92 8.41
C ALA A 107 32.79 4.15 7.78
N LEU A 108 33.12 5.11 8.63
CA LEU A 108 33.73 6.39 8.28
C LEU A 108 34.83 6.73 9.29
N MET A 109 36.02 7.10 8.80
CA MET A 109 37.14 7.57 9.61
C MET A 109 37.94 8.59 8.80
N GLY A 110 38.52 9.57 9.48
CA GLY A 110 39.46 10.53 8.92
C GLY A 110 39.16 11.94 9.38
N GLU A 111 40.19 12.78 9.39
CA GLU A 111 40.08 14.22 9.58
C GLU A 111 39.28 14.84 8.42
N TRP A 112 38.27 15.64 8.78
CA TRP A 112 37.19 16.14 7.93
C TRP A 112 36.83 15.21 6.74
N SER A 113 36.02 14.20 7.01
CA SER A 113 35.57 13.20 6.04
C SER A 113 34.05 13.21 5.90
N ALA A 114 33.56 13.01 4.67
CA ALA A 114 32.13 12.94 4.39
C ALA A 114 31.76 11.78 3.45
N LEU A 115 30.80 10.97 3.86
CA LEU A 115 30.11 10.00 3.01
C LEU A 115 28.78 10.63 2.58
N HIS A 116 28.77 11.20 1.37
CA HIS A 116 27.58 11.87 0.85
C HIS A 116 26.53 10.86 0.38
N ARG A 117 26.97 9.79 -0.31
CA ARG A 117 26.07 8.87 -1.00
C ARG A 117 26.61 7.45 -1.07
N PHE A 118 25.70 6.49 -1.01
CA PHE A 118 25.95 5.12 -1.46
C PHE A 118 24.86 4.69 -2.45
N SER A 119 25.23 3.90 -3.44
CA SER A 119 24.30 3.24 -4.35
C SER A 119 24.01 1.83 -3.85
N TYR A 120 22.82 1.33 -4.18
CA TYR A 120 22.45 -0.05 -3.92
C TYR A 120 21.77 -0.68 -5.12
N GLN A 121 21.90 -2.00 -5.20
CA GLN A 121 21.08 -2.86 -6.03
C GLN A 121 20.65 -4.07 -5.19
N VAL A 122 19.35 -4.33 -5.14
CA VAL A 122 18.76 -5.47 -4.44
C VAL A 122 18.09 -6.35 -5.48
N VAL A 123 18.38 -7.65 -5.45
CA VAL A 123 17.63 -8.67 -6.17
C VAL A 123 16.99 -9.57 -5.14
N ALA A 124 15.66 -9.67 -5.13
CA ALA A 124 14.92 -10.44 -4.15
C ALA A 124 13.83 -11.29 -4.81
N THR A 125 13.66 -12.51 -4.32
CA THR A 125 12.46 -13.32 -4.59
C THR A 125 11.57 -13.24 -3.37
N VAL A 126 10.36 -12.74 -3.57
CA VAL A 126 9.38 -12.54 -2.50
C VAL A 126 8.11 -13.31 -2.78
N VAL A 127 7.40 -13.67 -1.72
CA VAL A 127 6.02 -14.14 -1.82
C VAL A 127 5.11 -12.99 -1.45
N ARG A 128 4.28 -12.50 -2.37
CA ARG A 128 3.30 -11.46 -2.06
C ARG A 128 2.14 -12.07 -1.27
N VAL A 129 1.66 -11.33 -0.26
CA VAL A 129 0.39 -11.69 0.38
C VAL A 129 -0.71 -11.38 -0.63
N GLY A 130 -1.55 -12.37 -0.94
CA GLY A 130 -2.79 -12.08 -1.66
C GLY A 130 -3.71 -11.34 -0.71
N THR A 131 -3.75 -10.01 -0.81
CA THR A 131 -4.71 -9.20 -0.05
C THR A 131 -6.05 -9.22 -0.75
N ALA A 132 -7.12 -9.16 0.03
CA ALA A 132 -8.47 -9.07 -0.52
C ALA A 132 -9.39 -8.36 0.44
N ILE A 133 -10.24 -7.48 -0.08
CA ILE A 133 -11.40 -7.02 0.66
C ILE A 133 -12.61 -7.73 0.08
N THR A 134 -13.39 -8.38 0.92
CA THR A 134 -14.61 -9.09 0.53
C THR A 134 -15.80 -8.48 1.25
N GLY A 135 -17.00 -8.81 0.79
CA GLY A 135 -18.19 -8.52 1.56
C GLY A 135 -19.45 -8.72 0.74
N THR A 136 -20.54 -8.29 1.32
CA THR A 136 -21.88 -8.44 0.78
C THR A 136 -22.55 -7.09 0.64
N ILE A 137 -23.23 -6.88 -0.49
CA ILE A 137 -24.17 -5.79 -0.68
C ILE A 137 -25.58 -6.39 -0.67
N THR A 138 -26.43 -5.96 0.26
CA THR A 138 -27.84 -6.37 0.31
C THR A 138 -28.78 -5.23 -0.03
N TRP A 139 -29.89 -5.53 -0.69
CA TRP A 139 -30.94 -4.55 -0.98
C TRP A 139 -32.31 -5.21 -1.13
N PRO A 140 -33.41 -4.51 -0.77
CA PRO A 140 -34.75 -4.99 -1.06
C PRO A 140 -35.00 -5.11 -2.57
N THR A 141 -35.61 -6.22 -3.00
CA THR A 141 -35.90 -6.49 -4.42
C THR A 141 -36.80 -5.42 -5.05
N GLU A 142 -37.60 -4.73 -4.24
CA GLU A 142 -38.46 -3.60 -4.66
C GLU A 142 -37.69 -2.36 -5.15
N LEU A 143 -36.43 -2.17 -4.72
CA LEU A 143 -35.63 -1.00 -5.13
C LEU A 143 -34.98 -1.21 -6.49
N PHE A 144 -34.58 -2.45 -6.75
CA PHE A 144 -34.02 -2.92 -8.00
C PHE A 144 -34.05 -4.45 -8.03
N ARG A 145 -34.69 -5.02 -9.04
CA ARG A 145 -34.69 -6.46 -9.28
C ARG A 145 -33.85 -6.77 -10.52
N PRO A 146 -32.69 -7.43 -10.38
CA PRO A 146 -31.95 -7.92 -11.54
C PRO A 146 -32.80 -8.89 -12.36
N GLU A 147 -32.63 -8.88 -13.69
CA GLU A 147 -33.36 -9.77 -14.60
C GLU A 147 -32.92 -11.24 -14.48
N SER A 148 -31.72 -11.48 -13.95
CA SER A 148 -31.18 -12.81 -13.68
C SER A 148 -30.15 -12.78 -12.54
N ASP A 149 -29.70 -13.95 -12.11
CA ASP A 149 -28.64 -14.13 -11.11
C ASP A 149 -27.21 -13.95 -11.68
N ASP A 150 -27.06 -13.41 -12.89
CA ASP A 150 -25.74 -13.13 -13.49
C ASP A 150 -25.04 -11.97 -12.75
N PRO A 151 -23.85 -12.20 -12.13
CA PRO A 151 -23.07 -11.15 -11.47
C PRO A 151 -22.78 -9.93 -12.35
N ALA A 152 -22.68 -10.10 -13.68
CA ALA A 152 -22.43 -9.00 -14.60
C ALA A 152 -23.53 -7.93 -14.57
N ILE A 153 -24.78 -8.32 -14.31
CA ILE A 153 -25.91 -7.38 -14.18
C ILE A 153 -25.70 -6.50 -12.95
N ALA A 154 -25.40 -7.11 -11.79
CA ALA A 154 -25.12 -6.37 -10.57
C ALA A 154 -23.87 -5.48 -10.72
N GLN A 155 -22.81 -5.96 -11.37
CA GLN A 155 -21.60 -5.18 -11.64
C GLN A 155 -21.87 -3.90 -12.46
N SER A 156 -22.88 -3.91 -13.34
CA SER A 156 -23.23 -2.74 -14.15
C SER A 156 -23.91 -1.62 -13.35
N VAL A 157 -24.48 -1.94 -12.18
CA VAL A 157 -25.23 -1.00 -11.34
C VAL A 157 -24.62 -0.79 -9.95
N LEU A 158 -23.70 -1.65 -9.53
CA LEU A 158 -22.96 -1.56 -8.27
C LEU A 158 -21.47 -1.45 -8.58
N THR A 159 -20.83 -0.42 -8.06
CA THR A 159 -19.38 -0.27 -8.14
C THR A 159 -18.83 -0.10 -6.74
N VAL A 160 -18.13 -1.14 -6.25
CA VAL A 160 -17.39 -1.07 -4.99
C VAL A 160 -15.97 -0.65 -5.28
N VAL A 161 -15.41 0.27 -4.51
CA VAL A 161 -14.05 0.78 -4.72
C VAL A 161 -13.31 0.85 -3.39
N ALA A 162 -12.08 0.34 -3.37
CA ALA A 162 -11.14 0.65 -2.29
C ALA A 162 -10.44 1.96 -2.59
N ASN A 163 -10.46 2.89 -1.63
CA ASN A 163 -9.86 4.20 -1.75
C ASN A 163 -8.74 4.34 -0.73
N ARG A 164 -7.66 5.02 -1.10
CA ARG A 164 -6.74 5.56 -0.12
C ARG A 164 -7.45 6.68 0.63
N TYR A 165 -7.44 6.59 1.96
CA TYR A 165 -7.98 7.59 2.85
C TYR A 165 -6.87 8.53 3.32
N GLU A 166 -7.08 9.83 3.16
CA GLU A 166 -6.23 10.87 3.72
C GLU A 166 -7.10 11.92 4.40
N ASN A 167 -6.84 12.16 5.68
CA ASN A 167 -7.46 13.27 6.41
C ASN A 167 -6.59 14.52 6.24
N VAL A 168 -7.07 15.50 5.47
CA VAL A 168 -6.36 16.75 5.24
C VAL A 168 -6.74 17.73 6.35
N PRO A 169 -5.82 18.06 7.28
CA PRO A 169 -6.13 18.94 8.39
C PRO A 169 -6.42 20.36 7.91
N ALA A 170 -7.26 21.06 8.67
CA ALA A 170 -7.55 22.47 8.47
C ALA A 170 -6.25 23.30 8.44
N SER A 171 -6.08 24.15 7.43
CA SER A 171 -4.97 25.09 7.33
C SER A 171 -5.48 26.44 6.83
N GLY A 172 -5.00 27.53 7.44
CA GLY A 172 -5.24 28.90 6.95
C GLY A 172 -6.71 29.34 6.88
N GLY A 173 -7.57 28.86 7.78
CA GLY A 173 -8.99 29.26 7.84
C GLY A 173 -9.96 28.39 7.02
N ASN A 174 -9.46 27.37 6.32
CA ASN A 174 -10.30 26.35 5.69
C ASN A 174 -10.63 25.21 6.66
N PHE A 175 -11.84 24.65 6.56
CA PHE A 175 -12.17 23.40 7.24
C PHE A 175 -11.33 22.25 6.67
N GLY A 176 -10.93 21.31 7.54
CA GLY A 176 -10.33 20.06 7.09
C GLY A 176 -11.32 19.27 6.24
N TYR A 177 -10.80 18.41 5.37
CA TYR A 177 -11.62 17.58 4.51
C TYR A 177 -11.01 16.19 4.37
N GLU A 178 -11.88 15.22 4.08
CA GLU A 178 -11.46 13.87 3.75
C GLU A 178 -11.16 13.79 2.25
N ASN A 179 -9.98 13.28 1.91
CA ASN A 179 -9.60 12.99 0.54
C ASN A 179 -9.64 11.47 0.32
N LEU A 180 -10.41 11.05 -0.67
CA LEU A 180 -10.52 9.65 -1.08
C LEU A 180 -9.95 9.51 -2.49
N THR A 181 -8.82 8.82 -2.61
CA THR A 181 -8.21 8.55 -3.92
C THR A 181 -8.54 7.11 -4.33
N PRO A 182 -9.27 6.88 -5.43
CA PRO A 182 -9.65 5.53 -5.85
C PRO A 182 -8.40 4.73 -6.25
N LEU A 183 -8.31 3.48 -5.79
CA LEU A 183 -7.18 2.59 -6.05
C LEU A 183 -7.57 1.45 -6.99
N VAL A 184 -8.49 0.59 -6.53
CA VAL A 184 -8.85 -0.65 -7.21
C VAL A 184 -10.37 -0.85 -7.12
N PRO A 185 -11.07 -1.02 -8.25
CA PRO A 185 -12.48 -1.40 -8.23
C PRO A 185 -12.64 -2.89 -7.87
N GLY A 186 -13.72 -3.20 -7.16
CA GLY A 186 -14.14 -4.56 -6.86
C GLY A 186 -14.94 -5.21 -7.99
N ALA A 187 -14.92 -6.53 -8.00
CA ALA A 187 -15.75 -7.37 -8.86
C ALA A 187 -16.87 -8.02 -8.03
N ILE A 188 -18.08 -8.10 -8.59
CA ILE A 188 -19.16 -8.93 -8.07
C ILE A 188 -18.88 -10.39 -8.48
N GLU A 189 -18.79 -11.27 -7.50
CA GLU A 189 -18.50 -12.69 -7.71
C GLU A 189 -19.77 -13.54 -7.76
N HIS A 190 -20.76 -13.21 -6.93
CA HIS A 190 -22.04 -13.91 -6.89
C HIS A 190 -23.20 -12.92 -6.72
N LEU A 191 -24.35 -13.28 -7.29
CA LEU A 191 -25.61 -12.57 -7.15
C LEU A 191 -26.69 -13.59 -6.79
N THR A 192 -27.53 -13.25 -5.82
CA THR A 192 -28.72 -14.03 -5.45
C THR A 192 -29.92 -13.09 -5.49
N VAL A 193 -30.91 -13.42 -6.32
CA VAL A 193 -32.17 -12.67 -6.42
C VAL A 193 -33.29 -13.46 -5.78
N SER A 194 -33.79 -12.98 -4.63
CA SER A 194 -34.99 -13.56 -4.00
C SER A 194 -36.22 -12.65 -4.20
N ALA A 195 -37.38 -13.11 -3.74
CA ALA A 195 -38.62 -12.34 -3.85
C ALA A 195 -38.54 -11.00 -3.11
N ASP A 196 -37.91 -10.98 -1.94
CA ASP A 196 -37.93 -9.84 -1.03
C ASP A 196 -36.57 -9.13 -0.92
N GLU A 197 -35.47 -9.89 -1.04
CA GLU A 197 -34.10 -9.38 -0.90
C GLU A 197 -33.17 -9.89 -2.00
N CYS A 198 -32.32 -9.00 -2.48
CA CYS A 198 -31.21 -9.32 -3.37
C CYS A 198 -29.89 -9.19 -2.62
N GLN A 199 -28.94 -10.06 -2.96
CA GLN A 199 -27.63 -10.11 -2.33
C GLN A 199 -26.54 -10.26 -3.39
N ALA A 200 -25.52 -9.39 -3.36
CA ALA A 200 -24.33 -9.51 -4.20
C ALA A 200 -23.07 -9.64 -3.33
N SER A 201 -22.30 -10.71 -3.51
CA SER A 201 -20.97 -10.82 -2.90
C SER A 201 -19.93 -10.19 -3.82
N TYR A 202 -19.00 -9.43 -3.25
CA TYR A 202 -17.95 -8.76 -4.01
C TYR A 202 -16.57 -9.07 -3.46
N ARG A 203 -15.56 -8.85 -4.31
CA ARG A 203 -14.15 -8.96 -3.96
C ARG A 203 -13.33 -7.87 -4.63
N ILE A 204 -12.50 -7.20 -3.84
CA ILE A 204 -11.46 -6.26 -4.30
C ILE A 204 -10.12 -6.98 -4.15
N PRO A 205 -9.50 -7.46 -5.24
CA PRO A 205 -8.23 -8.17 -5.16
C PRO A 205 -7.05 -7.20 -5.02
N ASN A 206 -6.04 -7.62 -4.26
CA ASN A 206 -4.74 -6.96 -4.11
C ASN A 206 -4.77 -5.46 -3.71
N PRO A 207 -5.64 -5.01 -2.77
CA PRO A 207 -5.50 -3.68 -2.18
C PRO A 207 -4.13 -3.50 -1.50
N PRO A 208 -3.54 -2.28 -1.52
CA PRO A 208 -2.22 -2.05 -0.95
C PRO A 208 -2.21 -2.25 0.56
N MET A 209 -1.16 -2.88 1.07
CA MET A 209 -0.89 -2.98 2.52
C MET A 209 -0.32 -1.67 3.08
N ALA A 210 -0.34 -1.55 4.41
CA ALA A 210 0.21 -0.41 5.16
C ALA A 210 -0.26 0.97 4.65
N THR A 211 -1.43 1.00 4.02
CA THR A 211 -2.10 2.20 3.53
C THR A 211 -3.44 2.29 4.23
N ASP A 212 -3.84 3.49 4.66
CA ASP A 212 -5.16 3.72 5.22
C ASP A 212 -6.19 3.63 4.08
N LEU A 213 -7.16 2.73 4.23
CA LEU A 213 -8.14 2.39 3.24
C LEU A 213 -9.56 2.68 3.74
N ARG A 214 -10.41 3.11 2.81
CA ARG A 214 -11.86 3.18 2.97
C ARG A 214 -12.54 2.58 1.75
N VAL A 215 -13.50 1.68 1.97
CA VAL A 215 -14.32 1.14 0.89
C VAL A 215 -15.58 1.96 0.72
N THR A 216 -15.89 2.31 -0.53
CA THR A 216 -17.12 3.01 -0.89
C THR A 216 -17.93 2.19 -1.88
N LEU A 217 -19.25 2.32 -1.79
CA LEU A 217 -20.20 1.77 -2.74
C LEU A 217 -20.76 2.92 -3.58
N ASN A 218 -20.78 2.74 -4.90
CA ASN A 218 -21.52 3.61 -5.81
C ASN A 218 -22.66 2.81 -6.41
N ILE A 219 -23.86 3.38 -6.34
CA ILE A 219 -25.09 2.80 -6.90
C ILE A 219 -25.50 3.60 -8.14
N ALA A 220 -25.81 2.91 -9.23
CA ALA A 220 -26.30 3.54 -10.45
C ALA A 220 -27.75 4.02 -10.31
N GLN A 221 -28.22 4.84 -11.26
CA GLN A 221 -29.60 5.34 -11.31
C GLN A 221 -30.67 4.27 -11.60
N ALA A 222 -30.29 2.99 -11.67
CA ALA A 222 -31.21 1.87 -11.82
C ALA A 222 -32.03 1.60 -10.54
N PHE A 223 -31.53 2.05 -9.38
CA PHE A 223 -32.25 1.94 -8.11
C PHE A 223 -33.28 3.07 -8.00
N SER A 224 -34.53 2.73 -7.72
CA SER A 224 -35.61 3.70 -7.56
C SER A 224 -36.44 3.44 -6.30
N ALA A 225 -36.74 4.50 -5.55
CA ALA A 225 -37.70 4.42 -4.46
C ALA A 225 -39.13 4.48 -5.01
N GLN A 226 -40.04 3.69 -4.45
CA GLN A 226 -41.46 3.72 -4.83
C GLN A 226 -42.20 4.94 -4.24
N ASP A 227 -41.74 5.44 -3.09
CA ASP A 227 -42.38 6.54 -2.39
C ASP A 227 -41.96 7.92 -2.93
N PRO A 228 -42.91 8.82 -3.24
CA PRO A 228 -42.60 10.20 -3.63
C PRO A 228 -41.80 10.93 -2.54
N GLY A 229 -40.59 11.38 -2.88
CA GLY A 229 -39.70 12.11 -1.98
C GLY A 229 -38.71 11.25 -1.19
N ALA A 230 -38.74 9.92 -1.34
CA ALA A 230 -37.71 9.04 -0.81
C ALA A 230 -36.47 9.05 -1.72
N SER A 231 -35.28 9.08 -1.12
CA SER A 231 -34.01 8.87 -1.82
C SER A 231 -33.48 7.47 -1.56
N VAL A 232 -32.85 6.85 -2.56
CA VAL A 232 -32.11 5.60 -2.35
C VAL A 232 -30.68 5.95 -1.96
N GLY A 233 -30.19 5.32 -0.89
CA GLY A 233 -28.81 5.44 -0.45
C GLY A 233 -28.29 4.10 0.03
N TRP A 234 -27.06 4.10 0.50
CA TRP A 234 -26.42 2.94 1.08
C TRP A 234 -25.81 3.29 2.43
N GLY A 235 -25.60 2.26 3.26
CA GLY A 235 -24.85 2.37 4.49
C GLY A 235 -24.01 1.12 4.70
N GLN A 236 -22.84 1.29 5.31
CA GLN A 236 -22.05 0.17 5.78
C GLN A 236 -22.73 -0.48 7.00
N THR A 237 -22.81 -1.80 7.01
CA THR A 237 -23.47 -2.59 8.07
C THR A 237 -22.49 -3.46 8.85
N LYS A 238 -21.33 -3.81 8.26
CA LYS A 238 -20.28 -4.61 8.88
C LYS A 238 -18.89 -4.11 8.48
N GLY A 239 -17.90 -4.45 9.31
CA GLY A 239 -16.50 -4.16 9.06
C GLY A 239 -16.05 -2.81 9.60
N PRO A 240 -14.74 -2.54 9.60
CA PRO A 240 -14.20 -1.24 9.95
C PRO A 240 -14.54 -0.19 8.89
N TYR A 241 -14.74 1.06 9.31
CA TYR A 241 -15.01 2.17 8.39
C TYR A 241 -13.73 2.63 7.69
N ASP A 242 -12.65 2.76 8.47
CA ASP A 242 -11.29 3.03 8.02
C ASP A 242 -10.38 1.93 8.57
N PHE A 243 -9.47 1.40 7.75
CA PHE A 243 -8.62 0.28 8.14
C PHE A 243 -7.31 0.23 7.33
N THR A 244 -6.38 -0.58 7.81
CA THR A 244 -5.07 -0.79 7.18
C THR A 244 -4.81 -2.28 7.10
N LEU A 245 -4.58 -2.80 5.89
CA LEU A 245 -4.21 -4.20 5.72
C LEU A 245 -2.76 -4.42 6.13
N THR A 246 -2.53 -5.49 6.88
CA THR A 246 -1.21 -5.89 7.35
C THR A 246 -0.90 -7.33 6.92
N PRO A 247 0.37 -7.77 6.96
CA PRO A 247 0.69 -9.17 6.69
C PRO A 247 -0.05 -10.16 7.61
N GLN A 248 -0.33 -9.76 8.85
CA GLN A 248 -1.07 -10.57 9.83
C GLN A 248 -2.59 -10.51 9.61
N HIS A 249 -3.09 -9.42 9.02
CA HIS A 249 -4.50 -9.20 8.70
C HIS A 249 -4.66 -8.76 7.22
N PRO A 250 -4.42 -9.67 6.25
CA PRO A 250 -4.33 -9.30 4.84
C PRO A 250 -5.68 -9.22 4.13
N THR A 251 -6.75 -9.58 4.83
CA THR A 251 -8.11 -9.59 4.29
C THR A 251 -9.07 -8.88 5.21
N GLU A 252 -10.03 -8.16 4.66
CA GLU A 252 -11.09 -7.52 5.43
C GLU A 252 -12.47 -7.83 4.86
N GLU A 253 -13.48 -7.81 5.73
CA GLU A 253 -14.88 -8.05 5.37
C GLU A 253 -15.74 -6.82 5.65
N ILE A 254 -16.32 -6.25 4.59
CA ILE A 254 -17.10 -5.00 4.67
C ILE A 254 -18.43 -5.18 3.97
N ASP A 255 -19.51 -5.10 4.74
CA ASP A 255 -20.86 -5.27 4.19
C ASP A 255 -21.57 -3.93 4.04
N PHE A 256 -22.39 -3.84 3.00
CA PHE A 256 -23.22 -2.69 2.69
C PHE A 256 -24.69 -3.11 2.59
N GLN A 257 -25.58 -2.18 2.94
CA GLN A 257 -27.00 -2.31 2.70
C GLN A 257 -27.51 -1.08 1.97
N ILE A 258 -28.24 -1.30 0.86
CA ILE A 258 -28.95 -0.26 0.13
C ILE A 258 -30.37 -0.19 0.69
N ARG A 259 -30.80 1.03 1.00
CA ARG A 259 -32.10 1.31 1.61
C ARG A 259 -32.62 2.66 1.17
N THR A 260 -33.93 2.85 1.31
CA THR A 260 -34.55 4.17 1.15
C THR A 260 -34.36 4.99 2.42
N SER A 261 -34.14 6.29 2.25
CA SER A 261 -34.24 7.27 3.31
C SER A 261 -35.34 8.27 2.98
N VAL A 262 -36.25 8.47 3.92
CA VAL A 262 -37.24 9.54 3.85
C VAL A 262 -36.65 10.72 4.63
N VAL A 263 -36.28 11.79 3.91
CA VAL A 263 -35.96 13.07 4.56
C VAL A 263 -37.31 13.67 4.99
N LYS A 264 -37.61 13.59 6.29
CA LYS A 264 -38.74 14.29 6.89
C LYS A 264 -38.41 15.75 7.15
#